data_AF-A0A960DJ39-F1
#
_entry.id   AF-A0A960DJ39-F1
#
_cell.length_a   1.000
_cell.length_b   1.000
_cell.length_c   1.000
_cell.angle_alpha   90.00
_cell.angle_beta   90.00
_cell.angle_gamma   90.00
#
_symmetry.space_group_name_H-M   'P 1'
#
loop_
_entity.id
_entity.type
_entity.pdbx_description
1 polymer ?
#
loop_
_entity_poly.entity_id
_entity_poly.type
_entity_poly.pdbx_seq_one_letter_code
_entity_poly.pdbx_strand_id
1 'polypeptide(L)'
;MFAAGVDSTLHFHHGWAWVVILSNGLAGLWALAAHWLTALRGRPLWWFIGLAEVTVFVQVILGAVLVGKYKVPLPQFHAFYGFVAIIAIAILYSYRFQLKHRLYLLYGLGSLFVMGLCIRAMLIATGG
;
A
#
# COMPACT_ATOMS: atom_id res chain seq x y z
N MET A 1 -26.40 -14.80 7.74
CA MET A 1 -24.94 -14.86 7.97
C MET A 1 -24.12 -14.40 6.76
N PHE A 2 -24.38 -14.86 5.53
CA PHE A 2 -23.60 -14.44 4.34
C PHE A 2 -23.67 -12.94 4.02
N ALA A 3 -24.85 -12.31 4.12
CA ALA A 3 -25.02 -10.87 3.89
C ALA A 3 -24.21 -10.00 4.88
N ALA A 4 -24.29 -10.31 6.18
CA ALA A 4 -23.49 -9.59 7.18
C ALA A 4 -21.96 -9.76 6.99
N GLY A 5 -21.54 -10.90 6.44
CA GLY A 5 -20.13 -11.19 6.15
C GLY A 5 -19.57 -10.37 5.00
N VAL A 6 -20.35 -10.15 3.93
CA VAL A 6 -19.91 -9.31 2.80
C VAL A 6 -19.84 -7.84 3.21
N ASP A 7 -20.86 -7.31 3.88
CA ASP A 7 -20.92 -5.89 4.29
C ASP A 7 -19.77 -5.53 5.24
N SER A 8 -19.53 -6.37 6.25
CA SER A 8 -18.41 -6.19 7.18
C SER A 8 -17.05 -6.21 6.47
N THR A 9 -16.84 -7.16 5.55
CA THR A 9 -15.58 -7.26 4.80
C THR A 9 -15.39 -6.06 3.88
N LEU A 10 -16.45 -5.59 3.23
CA LEU A 10 -16.42 -4.45 2.33
C LEU A 10 -16.13 -3.15 3.08
N HIS A 11 -16.81 -2.92 4.20
CA HIS A 11 -16.57 -1.76 5.06
C HIS A 11 -15.15 -1.76 5.59
N PHE A 12 -14.65 -2.93 6.02
CA PHE A 12 -13.27 -3.06 6.47
C PHE A 12 -12.28 -2.82 5.33
N HIS A 13 -12.51 -3.35 4.13
CA HIS A 13 -11.67 -3.10 2.95
C HIS A 13 -11.63 -1.61 2.56
N HIS A 14 -12.76 -0.90 2.63
CA HIS A 14 -12.83 0.54 2.36
C HIS A 14 -12.10 1.35 3.45
N GLY A 15 -12.31 1.04 4.72
CA GLY A 15 -11.62 1.69 5.82
C GLY A 15 -10.11 1.43 5.80
N TRP A 16 -9.71 0.20 5.48
CA TRP A 16 -8.30 -0.21 5.41
C TRP A 16 -7.54 0.44 4.26
N ALA A 17 -8.22 0.84 3.17
CA ALA A 17 -7.61 1.64 2.11
C ALA A 17 -6.98 2.94 2.65
N TRP A 18 -7.64 3.61 3.61
CA TRP A 18 -7.07 4.79 4.28
C TRP A 18 -5.83 4.48 5.10
N VAL A 19 -5.80 3.31 5.76
CA VAL A 19 -4.61 2.84 6.48
C VAL A 19 -3.44 2.67 5.52
N VAL A 20 -3.67 2.08 4.34
CA VAL A 20 -2.65 1.96 3.29
C VAL A 20 -2.13 3.32 2.85
N ILE A 21 -3.04 4.24 2.51
CA ILE A 21 -2.70 5.58 2.01
C ILE A 21 -1.89 6.35 3.05
N LEU A 22 -2.40 6.46 4.28
CA LEU A 22 -1.77 7.27 5.32
C LEU A 22 -0.43 6.68 5.77
N SER A 23 -0.35 5.35 5.97
CA SER A 23 0.90 4.71 6.40
C SER A 23 1.99 4.82 5.35
N ASN A 24 1.69 4.56 4.07
CA ASN A 24 2.67 4.65 2.99
C ASN A 24 3.01 6.11 2.64
N GLY A 25 2.05 7.03 2.76
CA GLY A 25 2.28 8.47 2.66
C GLY A 25 3.29 8.95 3.71
N LEU A 26 3.04 8.62 4.98
CA LEU A 26 3.93 8.97 6.09
C LEU A 26 5.30 8.28 5.96
N ALA A 27 5.34 7.01 5.51
CA ALA A 27 6.59 6.28 5.32
C ALA A 27 7.43 6.93 4.22
N GLY A 28 6.77 7.33 3.13
CA GLY A 28 7.38 8.04 2.03
C GLY A 28 7.95 9.40 2.46
N LEU A 29 7.15 10.20 3.16
CA LEU A 29 7.57 11.50 3.69
C LEU A 29 8.73 11.37 4.68
N TRP A 30 8.66 10.42 5.62
CA TRP A 30 9.72 10.20 6.59
C TRP A 30 11.01 9.74 5.92
N ALA A 31 10.95 8.77 4.99
CA ALA A 31 12.13 8.32 4.26
C ALA A 31 12.75 9.44 3.41
N LEU A 32 11.95 10.26 2.72
CA LEU A 32 12.43 11.43 2.00
C LEU A 32 13.05 12.47 2.93
N ALA A 33 12.44 12.75 4.07
CA ALA A 33 13.00 13.66 5.07
C ALA A 33 14.34 13.12 5.62
N ALA A 34 14.44 11.81 5.87
CA ALA A 34 15.66 11.14 6.31
C ALA A 34 16.78 11.15 5.26
N HIS A 35 16.47 11.39 3.98
CA HIS A 35 17.50 11.62 2.96
C HIS A 35 18.34 12.85 3.31
N TRP A 36 17.70 13.96 3.69
CA TRP A 36 18.34 15.25 3.98
C TRP A 36 18.69 15.42 5.47
N LEU A 37 17.84 14.90 6.36
CA LEU A 37 17.96 15.06 7.81
C LEU A 37 18.44 13.75 8.44
N THR A 38 19.73 13.68 8.76
CA THR A 38 20.35 12.49 9.35
C THR A 38 19.73 12.06 10.68
N ALA A 39 19.20 13.01 11.45
CA ALA A 39 18.51 12.77 12.72
C ALA A 39 17.23 11.93 12.57
N LEU A 40 16.62 11.89 11.38
CA LEU A 40 15.43 11.08 11.10
C LEU A 40 15.77 9.65 10.67
N ARG A 41 17.06 9.31 10.56
CA ARG A 41 17.53 7.97 10.21
C ARG A 41 17.56 7.10 11.46
N GLY A 42 17.19 5.83 11.30
CA GLY A 42 17.31 4.86 12.38
C GLY A 42 16.50 3.61 12.12
N ARG A 43 16.58 2.66 13.06
CA ARG A 43 15.80 1.42 13.03
C ARG A 43 14.28 1.66 13.02
N PRO A 44 13.71 2.66 13.72
CA PRO A 44 12.26 2.90 13.71
C PRO A 44 11.69 3.16 12.31
N LEU A 45 12.41 3.91 11.48
CA LEU A 45 12.00 4.18 10.09
C LEU A 45 11.79 2.90 9.30
N TRP A 46 12.72 1.94 9.40
CA TRP A 46 12.64 0.69 8.65
C TRP A 46 11.52 -0.23 9.13
N TRP A 47 11.27 -0.27 10.44
CA TRP A 47 10.10 -0.97 10.98
C TRP A 47 8.80 -0.33 10.49
N PHE A 48 8.73 1.01 10.50
CA PHE A 48 7.56 1.72 10.03
C PHE A 48 7.29 1.48 8.54
N ILE A 49 8.32 1.55 7.68
CA ILE A 49 8.21 1.23 6.25
C ILE A 49 7.71 -0.21 6.06
N GLY A 50 8.32 -1.19 6.74
CA GLY A 50 7.90 -2.59 6.62
C GLY A 50 6.44 -2.80 7.05
N LEU A 51 6.02 -2.17 8.15
CA LEU A 51 4.61 -2.21 8.59
C LEU A 51 3.67 -1.54 7.58
N ALA A 52 4.05 -0.40 7.02
CA ALA A 52 3.28 0.30 6.00
C ALA A 52 3.11 -0.55 4.73
N GLU A 53 4.17 -1.21 4.26
CA GLU A 53 4.11 -2.12 3.11
C GLU A 53 3.21 -3.34 3.39
N VAL A 54 3.24 -3.90 4.61
CA VAL A 54 2.36 -5.01 5.02
C VAL A 54 0.88 -4.64 4.90
N THR A 55 0.49 -3.37 5.14
CA THR A 55 -0.91 -2.95 5.00
C THR A 55 -1.46 -3.18 3.58
N VAL A 56 -0.63 -3.08 2.55
CA VAL A 56 -1.00 -3.33 1.15
C VAL A 56 -1.40 -4.79 0.95
N PHE A 57 -0.67 -5.72 1.54
CA PHE A 57 -0.99 -7.15 1.44
C PHE A 57 -2.33 -7.46 2.12
N VAL A 58 -2.59 -6.86 3.28
CA VAL A 58 -3.90 -6.97 3.94
C VAL A 58 -5.01 -6.43 3.04
N GLN A 59 -4.81 -5.26 2.42
CA GLN A 59 -5.79 -4.67 1.49
C GLN A 59 -6.11 -5.58 0.31
N VAL A 60 -5.07 -6.16 -0.32
CA VAL A 60 -5.25 -7.05 -1.48
C VAL A 60 -5.89 -8.37 -1.07
N ILE A 61 -5.54 -8.93 0.10
CA ILE A 61 -6.18 -10.15 0.62
C ILE A 61 -7.68 -9.90 0.86
N LEU A 62 -8.05 -8.78 1.47
CA LEU A 62 -9.47 -8.42 1.66
C LEU A 62 -10.21 -8.31 0.32
N GLY A 63 -9.60 -7.65 -0.67
CA GLY A 63 -10.13 -7.57 -2.03
C GLY A 63 -10.29 -8.95 -2.68
N ALA A 64 -9.30 -9.83 -2.53
CA ALA A 64 -9.36 -11.20 -3.03
C ALA A 64 -10.47 -12.03 -2.34
N VAL A 65 -10.73 -11.82 -1.05
CA VAL A 65 -11.87 -12.44 -0.35
C VAL A 65 -13.20 -11.93 -0.91
N LEU A 66 -13.35 -10.62 -1.10
CA LEU A 66 -14.57 -10.02 -1.67
C LEU A 66 -14.91 -10.60 -3.04
N VAL A 67 -13.92 -10.75 -3.91
CA VAL A 67 -14.10 -11.29 -5.27
C VAL A 67 -14.24 -12.81 -5.26
N GLY A 68 -13.34 -13.51 -4.58
CA GLY A 68 -13.25 -14.96 -4.61
C GLY A 68 -14.40 -15.65 -3.86
N LYS A 69 -14.71 -15.17 -2.65
CA LYS A 69 -15.74 -15.74 -1.78
C LYS A 69 -17.10 -15.11 -1.98
N TYR A 70 -17.17 -13.78 -1.95
CA TYR A 70 -18.45 -13.05 -1.97
C TYR A 70 -18.91 -12.64 -3.37
N LYS A 71 -18.11 -12.91 -4.41
CA LYS A 71 -18.42 -12.63 -5.82
C LYS A 71 -18.76 -11.16 -6.09
N VAL A 72 -18.20 -10.25 -5.29
CA VAL A 72 -18.30 -8.80 -5.55
C VAL A 72 -17.66 -8.51 -6.91
N PRO A 73 -18.35 -7.79 -7.82
CA PRO A 73 -17.79 -7.43 -9.11
C PRO A 73 -16.47 -6.67 -8.95
N LEU A 74 -15.46 -7.05 -9.73
CA LEU A 74 -14.13 -6.45 -9.70
C LEU A 74 -13.94 -5.57 -10.93
N PRO A 75 -13.88 -4.22 -10.78
CA PRO A 75 -13.50 -3.36 -11.87
C PRO A 75 -12.09 -3.72 -12.37
N GLN A 76 -11.92 -3.90 -13.68
CA GLN A 76 -10.67 -4.38 -14.29
C GLN A 76 -9.45 -3.54 -13.86
N PHE A 77 -9.60 -2.22 -13.81
CA PHE A 77 -8.52 -1.33 -13.40
C PHE A 77 -8.24 -1.34 -11.90
N HIS A 78 -9.20 -1.72 -11.04
CA HIS A 78 -8.95 -1.83 -9.60
C HIS A 78 -7.95 -2.95 -9.29
N ALA A 79 -8.14 -4.12 -9.92
CA ALA A 79 -7.22 -5.25 -9.81
C ALA A 79 -5.80 -4.89 -10.24
N PHE A 80 -5.69 -4.12 -11.33
CA PHE A 80 -4.41 -3.67 -11.87
C PHE A 80 -3.61 -2.85 -10.85
N TYR A 81 -4.21 -1.81 -10.24
CA TYR A 81 -3.47 -0.99 -9.27
C TYR A 81 -3.09 -1.76 -8.00
N GLY A 82 -3.94 -2.68 -7.53
CA GLY A 82 -3.61 -3.55 -6.39
C GLY A 82 -2.42 -4.48 -6.69
N PHE A 83 -2.38 -5.06 -7.90
CA PHE A 83 -1.26 -5.89 -8.33
C PHE A 83 0.03 -5.07 -8.48
N VAL A 84 -0.03 -3.90 -9.13
CA VAL A 84 1.13 -3.01 -9.30
C VAL A 84 1.68 -2.58 -7.93
N ALA A 85 0.83 -2.36 -6.92
CA ALA A 85 1.30 -2.02 -5.57
C ALA A 85 2.14 -3.14 -4.93
N ILE A 86 1.72 -4.40 -5.05
CA ILE A 86 2.51 -5.55 -4.54
C ILE A 86 3.83 -5.68 -5.31
N ILE A 87 3.79 -5.58 -6.63
CA ILE A 87 5.01 -5.65 -7.45
C ILE A 87 5.96 -4.50 -7.14
N ALA A 88 5.44 -3.29 -6.90
CA ALA A 88 6.26 -2.15 -6.47
C ALA A 88 7.03 -2.48 -5.19
N ILE A 89 6.37 -3.01 -4.16
CA ILE A 89 7.03 -3.43 -2.90
C ILE A 89 8.13 -4.47 -3.18
N ALA A 90 7.84 -5.47 -4.01
CA ALA A 90 8.82 -6.49 -4.37
C ALA A 90 10.05 -5.90 -5.09
N ILE A 91 9.86 -4.91 -5.97
CA ILE A 91 10.93 -4.19 -6.65
C ILE A 91 11.74 -3.35 -5.65
N LEU A 92 11.09 -2.59 -4.76
CA LEU A 92 11.77 -1.80 -3.72
C LEU A 92 12.69 -2.68 -2.88
N TYR A 93 12.17 -3.81 -2.42
CA TYR A 93 12.96 -4.78 -1.67
C TYR A 93 14.10 -5.35 -2.51
N SER A 94 13.82 -5.81 -3.74
CA SER A 94 14.82 -6.42 -4.63
C SER A 94 16.00 -5.49 -4.93
N TYR A 95 15.73 -4.18 -5.07
CA TYR A 95 16.75 -3.17 -5.41
C TYR A 95 17.46 -2.54 -4.21
N ARG A 96 17.09 -2.88 -2.97
CA ARG A 96 17.60 -2.21 -1.75
C ARG A 96 19.12 -2.28 -1.61
N PHE A 97 19.75 -3.36 -2.09
CA PHE A 97 21.20 -3.53 -2.02
C PHE A 97 21.92 -2.79 -3.14
N GLN A 98 21.38 -2.83 -4.36
CA GLN A 98 21.93 -2.12 -5.53
C GLN A 98 21.84 -0.61 -5.35
N LEU A 99 20.77 -0.14 -4.69
CA LEU A 99 20.52 1.27 -4.41
C LEU A 99 20.83 1.65 -2.95
N LYS A 100 21.77 0.97 -2.28
CA LYS A 100 22.13 1.27 -0.88
C LYS A 100 22.51 2.73 -0.63
N HIS A 101 23.14 3.38 -1.61
CA HIS A 101 23.50 4.79 -1.56
C HIS A 101 22.31 5.76 -1.74
N ARG A 102 21.15 5.27 -2.19
CA ARG A 102 19.90 6.02 -2.39
C ARG A 102 18.71 5.38 -1.68
N LEU A 103 18.96 4.60 -0.63
CA LEU A 103 17.96 3.74 -0.01
C LEU A 103 16.76 4.56 0.53
N TYR A 104 17.03 5.74 1.11
CA TYR A 104 15.99 6.68 1.56
C TYR A 104 15.14 7.26 0.41
N LEU A 105 15.74 7.53 -0.75
CA LEU A 105 14.99 7.99 -1.92
C LEU A 105 14.18 6.85 -2.54
N LEU A 106 14.75 5.64 -2.61
CA LEU A 106 14.09 4.44 -3.11
C LEU A 106 12.80 4.18 -2.34
N TYR A 107 12.90 4.05 -1.02
CA TYR A 107 11.73 3.80 -0.18
C TYR A 107 10.84 5.04 -0.02
N GLY A 108 11.41 6.26 -0.04
CA GLY A 108 10.65 7.50 -0.01
C GLY A 108 9.69 7.65 -1.18
N LEU A 109 10.24 7.63 -2.40
CA LEU A 109 9.44 7.71 -3.61
C LEU A 109 8.59 6.45 -3.81
N GLY A 110 9.11 5.28 -3.44
CA GLY A 110 8.40 4.01 -3.52
C GLY A 110 7.12 3.98 -2.68
N SER A 111 7.19 4.38 -1.40
CA SER A 111 6.01 4.42 -0.54
C SER A 111 5.02 5.51 -0.98
N LEU A 112 5.49 6.68 -1.45
CA LEU A 112 4.59 7.69 -2.04
C LEU A 112 3.91 7.19 -3.32
N PHE A 113 4.61 6.42 -4.14
CA PHE A 113 4.05 5.78 -5.32
C PHE A 113 2.95 4.79 -4.94
N VAL A 114 3.19 3.93 -3.94
CA VAL A 114 2.19 3.00 -3.40
C VAL A 114 0.96 3.73 -2.86
N MET A 115 1.15 4.83 -2.12
CA MET A 115 0.06 5.71 -1.69
C MET A 115 -0.76 6.21 -2.90
N GLY A 116 -0.09 6.72 -3.94
CA GLY A 116 -0.74 7.20 -5.16
C GLY A 116 -1.54 6.13 -5.90
N LEU A 117 -1.01 4.90 -5.99
CA LEU A 117 -1.73 3.76 -6.56
C LEU A 117 -3.00 3.44 -5.78
N CYS A 118 -2.94 3.47 -4.44
CA CYS A 118 -4.10 3.20 -3.60
C CYS A 118 -5.18 4.29 -3.75
N ILE A 119 -4.79 5.57 -3.77
CA ILE A 119 -5.71 6.69 -4.07
C ILE A 119 -6.38 6.47 -5.43
N ARG A 120 -5.60 6.13 -6.46
CA ARG A 120 -6.15 5.89 -7.80
C ARG A 120 -7.12 4.71 -7.83
N ALA A 121 -6.80 3.63 -7.12
CA ALA A 121 -7.66 2.47 -6.99
C ALA A 121 -8.99 2.79 -6.30
N MET A 122 -8.98 3.66 -5.27
CA MET A 122 -10.19 4.14 -4.61
C MET A 122 -11.07 4.98 -5.53
N LEU A 123 -10.48 5.95 -6.25
CA LEU A 123 -11.24 6.85 -7.13
C LEU A 123 -11.96 6.09 -8.25
N ILE A 124 -11.33 5.05 -8.80
CA ILE A 124 -11.93 4.21 -9.84
C ILE A 124 -12.99 3.28 -9.27
N ALA A 125 -12.85 2.82 -8.02
CA ALA A 125 -13.88 2.03 -7.36
C ALA A 125 -15.15 2.86 -7.05
N THR A 126 -15.02 4.16 -6.80
CA THR A 126 -16.16 5.06 -6.52
C THR A 126 -16.81 5.68 -7.76
N GLY A 127 -16.11 5.70 -8.90
CA GLY A 127 -16.53 6.40 -10.12
C GLY A 127 -17.07 5.48 -11.22
N GLY A 128 -17.38 4.22 -10.91
CA GLY A 128 -17.92 3.23 -11.84
C GLY A 128 -19.37 2.88 -11.53
#